data_AF-A0A7V3XJF0-F1
#
_entry.id   AF-A0A7V3XJF0-F1
#
_cell.length_a   1.000
_cell.length_b   1.000
_cell.length_c   1.000
_cell.angle_alpha   90.00
_cell.angle_beta   90.00
_cell.angle_gamma   90.00
#
_symmetry.space_group_name_H-M   'P 1'
#
loop_
_entity.id
_entity.type
_entity.pdbx_description
1 polymer ?
#
loop_
_entity_poly.entity_id
_entity_poly.type
_entity_poly.pdbx_seq_one_letter_code
_entity_poly.pdbx_strand_id
1 'polypeptide(L)'
;MSPGGHLVTAVVAAAATGAVTGSPVLAGGVAVGGFLIDVDHAVDYVLFERQRDLSPGAFLRYYMEGRVRRTVLLLHSYEVLALLAAVAWWLGSAALTGYLLGAVLHLALDIRFNGELTPRSIVAFYSLAYRLRHRFDARALLGFESPRKLPAGFWATFFAELRPAARPRLESSPPPA
;
A
#
# COMPACT_ATOMS: atom_id res chain seq x y z
N MET A 1 -1.45 6.83 2.10
CA MET A 1 -0.97 6.74 3.50
C MET A 1 0.37 5.98 3.49
N SER A 2 1.10 5.81 4.59
CA SER A 2 2.33 4.97 4.56
C SER A 2 1.96 3.48 4.54
N PRO A 3 2.80 2.57 4.01
CA PRO A 3 2.53 1.13 4.01
C PRO A 3 2.24 0.57 5.41
N GLY A 4 2.91 1.10 6.45
CA GLY A 4 2.63 0.74 7.84
C GLY A 4 1.22 1.15 8.31
N GLY A 5 0.72 2.31 7.87
CA GLY A 5 -0.65 2.72 8.13
C GLY A 5 -1.68 1.82 7.45
N HIS A 6 -1.41 1.36 6.22
CA HIS A 6 -2.29 0.41 5.51
C HIS A 6 -2.34 -0.94 6.23
N LEU A 7 -1.19 -1.44 6.72
CA LEU A 7 -1.15 -2.68 7.51
C LEU A 7 -1.98 -2.55 8.80
N VAL A 8 -1.79 -1.48 9.58
CA VAL A 8 -2.52 -1.27 10.83
C VAL A 8 -4.02 -1.17 10.58
N THR A 9 -4.44 -0.38 9.59
CA THR A 9 -5.86 -0.22 9.26
C THR A 9 -6.49 -1.52 8.74
N ALA A 10 -5.76 -2.31 7.94
CA ALA A 10 -6.22 -3.62 7.49
C ALA A 10 -6.43 -4.60 8.66
N VAL A 11 -5.51 -4.64 9.63
CA VAL A 11 -5.64 -5.48 10.83
C VAL A 11 -6.84 -5.07 11.68
N VAL A 12 -7.01 -3.76 11.92
CA VAL A 12 -8.15 -3.23 12.68
C VAL A 12 -9.48 -3.56 11.99
N ALA A 13 -9.56 -3.35 10.67
CA ALA A 13 -10.75 -3.65 9.89
C ALA A 13 -11.09 -5.15 9.89
N ALA A 14 -10.07 -6.01 9.78
CA ALA A 14 -10.25 -7.45 9.86
C ALA A 14 -10.77 -7.90 11.23
N ALA A 15 -10.19 -7.37 12.31
CA ALA A 15 -10.65 -7.67 13.68
C ALA A 15 -12.09 -7.23 13.90
N ALA A 16 -12.45 -6.01 13.48
CA ALA A 16 -13.82 -5.50 13.55
C ALA A 16 -14.79 -6.37 12.73
N THR A 17 -14.40 -6.76 11.51
CA THR A 17 -15.19 -7.65 10.66
C THR A 17 -15.43 -9.00 11.34
N GLY A 18 -14.39 -9.60 11.94
CA GLY A 18 -14.51 -10.85 12.67
C GLY A 18 -15.45 -10.74 13.88
N ALA A 19 -15.36 -9.65 14.64
CA ALA A 19 -16.22 -9.42 15.80
C ALA A 19 -17.71 -9.21 15.41
N VAL A 20 -17.97 -8.51 14.31
CA VAL A 20 -19.34 -8.20 13.86
C VAL A 20 -20.01 -9.39 13.16
N THR A 21 -19.27 -10.11 12.32
CA THR A 21 -19.84 -11.15 11.44
C THR A 21 -19.66 -12.57 11.97
N GLY A 22 -18.73 -12.79 12.91
CA GLY A 22 -18.32 -14.13 13.35
C GLY A 22 -17.61 -14.96 12.27
N SER A 23 -17.33 -14.39 11.09
CA SER A 23 -16.78 -15.13 9.95
C SER A 23 -15.27 -14.94 9.83
N PRO A 24 -14.45 -15.96 10.16
CA PRO A 24 -13.00 -15.88 10.00
C PRO A 24 -12.58 -15.77 8.53
N VAL A 25 -13.37 -16.31 7.60
CA VAL A 25 -13.11 -16.22 6.15
C VAL A 25 -13.27 -14.78 5.65
N LEU A 26 -14.34 -14.09 6.08
CA LEU A 26 -14.53 -12.67 5.73
C LEU A 26 -13.44 -11.79 6.36
N ALA A 27 -13.15 -11.99 7.65
CA ALA A 27 -12.11 -11.25 8.35
C ALA A 27 -10.72 -11.45 7.70
N GLY A 28 -10.38 -12.70 7.39
CA GLY A 28 -9.15 -13.03 6.66
C GLY A 28 -9.11 -12.38 5.28
N GLY A 29 -10.22 -12.41 4.54
CA GLY A 29 -10.36 -11.70 3.28
C GLY A 29 -10.08 -10.20 3.43
N VAL A 30 -10.65 -9.54 4.45
CA VAL A 30 -10.44 -8.10 4.70
C VAL A 30 -8.98 -7.78 4.98
N ALA A 31 -8.29 -8.57 5.81
CA ALA A 31 -6.87 -8.38 6.08
C ALA A 31 -6.05 -8.50 4.79
N VAL A 32 -6.31 -9.56 4.01
CA VAL A 32 -5.62 -9.83 2.75
C VAL A 32 -5.90 -8.73 1.74
N GLY A 33 -7.14 -8.30 1.57
CA GLY A 33 -7.50 -7.24 0.62
C GLY A 33 -6.97 -5.87 0.99
N GLY A 34 -7.01 -5.52 2.29
CA GLY A 34 -6.51 -4.25 2.78
C GLY A 34 -5.00 -4.09 2.70
N PHE A 35 -4.25 -5.19 2.60
CA PHE A 35 -2.78 -5.16 2.51
C PHE A 35 -2.25 -5.56 1.13
N LEU A 36 -2.78 -6.62 0.50
CA LEU A 36 -2.27 -7.12 -0.78
C LEU A 36 -2.69 -6.30 -1.99
N ILE A 37 -3.62 -5.34 -1.85
CA ILE A 37 -3.89 -4.38 -2.91
C ILE A 37 -2.61 -3.62 -3.34
N ASP A 38 -1.71 -3.33 -2.39
CA ASP A 38 -0.42 -2.66 -2.63
C ASP A 38 0.60 -3.49 -3.42
N VAL A 39 0.34 -4.79 -3.64
CA VAL A 39 1.25 -5.64 -4.40
C VAL A 39 1.40 -5.14 -5.85
N ASP A 40 0.40 -4.43 -6.38
CA ASP A 40 0.51 -3.84 -7.71
C ASP A 40 1.62 -2.78 -7.82
N HIS A 41 2.01 -2.11 -6.74
CA HIS A 41 3.20 -1.26 -6.71
C HIS A 41 4.50 -2.08 -6.92
N ALA A 42 4.59 -3.26 -6.33
CA ALA A 42 5.74 -4.15 -6.54
C ALA A 42 5.76 -4.69 -7.98
N VAL A 43 4.59 -5.03 -8.53
CA VAL A 43 4.44 -5.43 -9.93
C VAL A 43 4.87 -4.30 -10.86
N ASP A 44 4.42 -3.07 -10.60
CA ASP A 44 4.78 -1.90 -11.40
C ASP A 44 6.28 -1.60 -11.34
N TYR A 45 6.86 -1.67 -10.14
CA TYR A 45 8.29 -1.48 -9.89
C TYR A 45 9.16 -2.40 -10.75
N VAL A 46 8.78 -3.67 -10.86
CA VAL A 46 9.55 -4.65 -11.63
C VAL A 46 9.22 -4.62 -13.12
N LEU A 47 7.94 -4.64 -13.48
CA LEU A 47 7.52 -4.86 -14.87
C LEU A 47 7.52 -3.57 -15.70
N PHE A 48 7.03 -2.46 -15.14
CA PHE A 48 6.87 -1.21 -15.87
C PHE A 48 8.03 -0.24 -15.63
N GLU A 49 8.54 -0.18 -14.39
CA GLU A 49 9.71 0.63 -14.03
C GLU A 49 11.04 -0.07 -14.25
N ARG A 50 11.02 -1.38 -14.54
CA ARG A 50 12.19 -2.20 -14.89
C ARG A 50 13.28 -2.18 -13.82
N GLN A 51 12.89 -1.96 -12.57
CA GLN A 51 13.81 -1.98 -11.45
C GLN A 51 14.15 -3.42 -11.09
N ARG A 52 15.42 -3.67 -10.74
CA ARG A 52 15.94 -5.02 -10.44
C ARG A 52 16.39 -5.19 -8.99
N ASP A 53 16.55 -4.10 -8.25
CA ASP A 53 16.87 -4.14 -6.83
C ASP A 53 15.59 -4.39 -6.03
N LEU A 54 15.37 -5.64 -5.63
CA LEU A 54 14.17 -6.06 -4.90
C LEU A 54 14.27 -5.83 -3.39
N SER A 55 15.33 -5.15 -2.92
CA SER A 55 15.42 -4.83 -1.50
C SER A 55 14.30 -3.88 -1.07
N PRO A 56 13.66 -4.08 0.09
CA PRO A 56 12.61 -3.19 0.58
C PRO A 56 13.06 -1.73 0.66
N GLY A 57 14.34 -1.49 0.96
CA GLY A 57 14.91 -0.14 1.01
C GLY A 57 15.04 0.53 -0.36
N ALA A 58 15.43 -0.21 -1.40
CA ALA A 58 15.46 0.34 -2.75
C ALA A 58 14.06 0.63 -3.29
N PHE A 59 13.11 -0.28 -3.04
CA PHE A 59 11.70 -0.11 -3.38
C PHE A 59 11.11 1.13 -2.73
N LEU A 60 11.18 1.23 -1.39
CA LEU A 60 10.59 2.35 -0.66
C LEU A 60 11.22 3.68 -1.07
N ARG A 61 12.54 3.70 -1.27
CA ARG A 61 13.27 4.88 -1.70
C ARG A 61 12.86 5.35 -3.10
N TYR A 62 12.62 4.42 -4.01
CA TYR A 62 12.15 4.75 -5.35
C TYR A 62 10.79 5.47 -5.33
N TYR A 63 9.84 4.98 -4.54
CA TYR A 63 8.53 5.59 -4.42
C TYR A 63 8.53 6.90 -3.62
N MET A 64 9.24 6.95 -2.49
CA MET A 64 9.28 8.15 -1.63
C MET A 64 10.02 9.34 -2.25
N GLU A 65 11.05 9.07 -3.06
CA GLU A 65 11.75 10.11 -3.81
C GLU A 65 10.98 10.54 -5.07
N GLY A 66 9.81 9.96 -5.35
CA GLY A 66 9.00 10.31 -6.52
C GLY A 66 9.68 9.97 -7.84
N ARG A 67 10.47 8.88 -7.88
CA ARG A 67 11.16 8.42 -9.10
C ARG A 67 10.26 7.66 -10.08
N VAL A 68 9.00 7.43 -9.68
CA VAL A 68 7.97 6.73 -10.46
C VAL A 68 7.71 7.45 -11.79
N ARG A 69 7.65 6.70 -12.89
CA ARG A 69 7.40 7.21 -14.25
C ARG A 69 6.05 6.75 -14.79
N ARG A 70 5.58 5.59 -14.34
CA ARG A 70 4.39 4.85 -14.77
C ARG A 70 3.56 4.49 -13.55
N THR A 71 2.26 4.75 -13.59
CA THR A 71 1.31 4.36 -12.52
C THR A 71 0.21 3.46 -13.07
N VAL A 72 0.54 2.19 -13.34
CA VAL A 72 -0.44 1.23 -13.87
C VAL A 72 -1.38 0.74 -12.78
N LEU A 73 -0.86 0.47 -11.58
CA LEU A 73 -1.56 0.10 -10.32
C LEU A 73 -2.92 -0.55 -10.57
N LEU A 74 -2.89 -1.78 -11.10
CA LEU A 74 -4.08 -2.44 -11.62
C LEU A 74 -5.12 -2.70 -10.53
N LEU A 75 -4.70 -3.11 -9.33
CA LEU A 75 -5.60 -3.43 -8.22
C LEU A 75 -6.22 -2.17 -7.62
N HIS A 76 -5.51 -1.04 -7.70
CA HIS A 76 -6.00 0.30 -7.40
C HIS A 76 -6.93 0.87 -8.49
N SER A 77 -7.74 0.04 -9.14
CA SER A 77 -8.67 0.47 -10.20
C SER A 77 -10.11 0.19 -9.85
N TYR A 78 -11.00 1.18 -9.98
CA TYR A 78 -12.45 0.96 -9.84
C TYR A 78 -12.97 -0.13 -10.77
N GLU A 79 -12.49 -0.15 -12.02
CA GLU A 79 -12.93 -1.09 -13.05
C GLU A 79 -12.56 -2.53 -12.69
N VAL A 80 -11.36 -2.73 -12.13
CA VAL A 80 -10.88 -4.06 -11.71
C VAL A 80 -11.59 -4.51 -10.44
N LEU A 81 -11.78 -3.61 -9.46
CA LEU A 81 -12.53 -3.92 -8.25
C LEU A 81 -14.00 -4.23 -8.57
N ALA A 82 -14.63 -3.52 -9.51
CA ALA A 82 -15.99 -3.80 -9.95
C ALA A 82 -16.10 -5.17 -10.64
N LEU A 83 -15.12 -5.53 -11.48
CA LEU A 83 -15.06 -6.86 -12.09
C LEU A 83 -14.90 -7.96 -11.02
N LEU A 84 -13.99 -7.76 -10.06
CA LEU A 84 -13.82 -8.69 -8.94
C LEU A 84 -15.09 -8.79 -8.08
N ALA A 85 -15.84 -7.70 -7.90
CA ALA A 85 -17.13 -7.72 -7.22
C ALA A 85 -18.19 -8.54 -7.97
N ALA A 86 -18.27 -8.40 -9.29
CA ALA A 86 -19.14 -9.24 -10.12
C ALA A 86 -18.76 -10.72 -10.01
N VAL A 87 -17.47 -11.04 -9.99
CA VAL A 87 -16.98 -12.42 -9.78
C VAL A 87 -17.31 -12.93 -8.37
N ALA A 88 -17.12 -12.11 -7.33
CA ALA A 88 -17.45 -12.46 -5.95
C ALA A 88 -18.93 -12.79 -5.79
N TRP A 89 -19.79 -11.97 -6.41
CA TRP A 89 -21.24 -12.17 -6.45
C TRP A 89 -21.60 -13.46 -7.17
N TRP A 90 -21.09 -13.66 -8.39
CA TRP A 90 -21.38 -14.84 -9.21
C TRP A 90 -20.98 -16.16 -8.51
N LEU A 91 -19.86 -16.15 -7.80
CA LEU A 91 -19.34 -17.32 -7.09
C LEU A 91 -19.88 -17.47 -5.66
N GLY A 92 -20.59 -16.46 -5.12
CA GLY A 92 -20.97 -16.42 -3.71
C GLY A 92 -19.76 -16.47 -2.76
N SER A 93 -18.60 -15.96 -3.17
CA SER A 93 -17.33 -16.18 -2.46
C SER A 93 -17.15 -15.21 -1.29
N ALA A 94 -17.33 -15.70 -0.07
CA ALA A 94 -17.08 -14.93 1.15
C ALA A 94 -15.64 -14.40 1.24
N ALA A 95 -14.65 -15.20 0.80
CA ALA A 95 -13.25 -14.79 0.81
C ALA A 95 -13.00 -13.60 -0.13
N LEU A 96 -13.53 -13.65 -1.35
CA LEU A 96 -13.37 -12.57 -2.34
C LEU A 96 -14.16 -11.32 -1.94
N THR A 97 -15.34 -11.49 -1.34
CA THR A 97 -16.09 -10.38 -0.72
C THR A 97 -15.27 -9.72 0.39
N GLY A 98 -14.65 -10.50 1.27
CA GLY A 98 -13.75 -9.96 2.30
C GLY A 98 -12.58 -9.19 1.70
N TYR A 99 -11.92 -9.76 0.68
CA TYR A 99 -10.86 -9.08 -0.07
C TYR A 99 -11.32 -7.72 -0.61
N LEU A 100 -12.49 -7.66 -1.25
CA LEU A 100 -13.04 -6.43 -1.80
C LEU A 100 -13.34 -5.39 -0.72
N LEU A 101 -13.88 -5.79 0.43
CA LEU A 101 -14.13 -4.88 1.55
C LEU A 101 -12.82 -4.26 2.06
N GLY A 102 -11.77 -5.08 2.22
CA GLY A 102 -10.44 -4.61 2.60
C GLY A 102 -9.84 -3.67 1.55
N ALA A 103 -9.91 -4.05 0.27
CA ALA A 103 -9.38 -3.27 -0.85
C ALA A 103 -10.10 -1.92 -1.02
N VAL A 104 -11.44 -1.89 -0.87
CA VAL A 104 -12.23 -0.66 -0.93
C VAL A 104 -11.91 0.27 0.24
N LEU A 105 -11.79 -0.28 1.46
CA LEU A 105 -11.36 0.51 2.61
C LEU A 105 -9.98 1.11 2.38
N HIS A 106 -9.03 0.29 1.91
CA HIS A 106 -7.69 0.76 1.56
C HIS A 106 -7.77 1.94 0.59
N LEU A 107 -8.48 1.77 -0.54
CA LEU A 107 -8.63 2.78 -1.57
C LEU A 107 -9.28 4.07 -1.03
N ALA A 108 -10.28 3.95 -0.16
CA ALA A 108 -10.95 5.08 0.46
C ALA A 108 -10.01 5.89 1.37
N LEU A 109 -9.19 5.21 2.18
CA LEU A 109 -8.17 5.87 3.02
C LEU A 109 -7.15 6.58 2.13
N ASP A 110 -6.81 5.96 1.02
CA ASP A 110 -5.85 6.49 0.08
C ASP A 110 -6.37 7.78 -0.60
N ILE A 111 -7.62 7.78 -1.08
CA ILE A 111 -8.31 8.99 -1.57
C ILE A 111 -8.36 10.08 -0.47
N ARG A 112 -8.65 9.70 0.78
CA ARG A 112 -8.85 10.65 1.88
C ARG A 112 -7.54 11.31 2.31
N PHE A 113 -6.46 10.55 2.41
CA PHE A 113 -5.18 11.02 2.97
C PHE A 113 -4.16 11.43 1.90
N ASN A 114 -4.31 10.98 0.66
CA ASN A 114 -3.45 11.35 -0.45
C ASN A 114 -4.10 12.37 -1.39
N GLY A 115 -5.27 12.93 -1.03
CA GLY A 115 -6.10 13.74 -1.93
C GLY A 115 -5.44 14.97 -2.54
N GLU A 116 -4.41 15.50 -1.88
CA GLU A 116 -3.64 16.67 -2.33
C GLU A 116 -2.48 16.30 -3.29
N LEU A 117 -2.21 15.00 -3.51
CA LEU A 117 -1.06 14.55 -4.30
C LEU A 117 -1.27 14.60 -5.83
N THR A 118 -2.47 14.93 -6.31
CA THR A 118 -2.73 15.01 -7.76
C THR A 118 -3.10 16.44 -8.17
N PRO A 119 -2.52 16.97 -9.26
CA PRO A 119 -2.84 18.30 -9.76
C PRO A 119 -4.23 18.40 -10.43
N ARG A 120 -4.95 17.28 -10.58
CA ARG A 120 -6.26 17.23 -11.25
C ARG A 120 -7.36 16.70 -10.34
N SER A 121 -7.35 15.39 -10.08
CA SER A 121 -8.36 14.72 -9.27
C SER A 121 -7.83 13.37 -8.80
N ILE A 122 -7.73 13.23 -7.48
CA ILE A 122 -7.33 11.97 -6.84
C ILE A 122 -8.37 10.88 -7.09
N VAL A 123 -9.64 11.26 -7.21
CA VAL A 123 -10.74 10.32 -7.48
C VAL A 123 -10.60 9.77 -8.90
N ALA A 124 -10.39 10.64 -9.88
CA ALA A 124 -10.19 10.19 -11.26
C ALA A 124 -8.93 9.34 -11.42
N PHE A 125 -7.88 9.58 -10.63
CA PHE A 125 -6.64 8.80 -10.66
C PHE A 125 -6.88 7.29 -10.47
N TYR A 126 -7.82 6.89 -9.61
CA TYR A 126 -8.12 5.47 -9.39
C TYR A 126 -9.01 4.83 -10.47
N SER A 127 -9.35 5.54 -11.56
CA SER A 127 -9.87 4.90 -12.78
C SER A 127 -8.72 4.41 -13.65
N LEU A 128 -8.74 3.12 -14.01
CA LEU A 128 -7.80 2.54 -14.95
C LEU A 128 -7.96 3.19 -16.33
N ALA A 129 -9.19 3.44 -16.78
CA ALA A 129 -9.44 4.10 -18.06
C ALA A 129 -8.89 5.54 -18.08
N TYR A 130 -9.00 6.27 -16.97
CA TYR A 130 -8.40 7.60 -16.83
C TYR A 130 -6.87 7.53 -16.94
N ARG A 131 -6.23 6.63 -16.19
CA ARG A 131 -4.77 6.46 -16.26
C ARG A 131 -4.30 6.00 -17.63
N LEU A 132 -5.05 5.11 -18.30
CA LEU A 132 -4.78 4.69 -19.67
C LEU A 132 -4.87 5.85 -20.67
N ARG A 133 -5.87 6.74 -20.55
CA ARG A 133 -5.97 7.97 -21.38
C ARG A 133 -4.75 8.88 -21.19
N HIS A 134 -4.17 8.89 -20.01
CA HIS A 134 -2.92 9.59 -19.70
C HIS A 134 -1.66 8.73 -19.92
N ARG A 135 -1.78 7.58 -20.61
CA ARG A 135 -0.69 6.65 -20.93
C ARG A 135 0.11 6.14 -19.72
N PHE A 136 -0.55 6.14 -18.56
CA PHE A 136 0.01 5.84 -17.25
C PHE A 136 1.14 6.79 -16.82
N ASP A 137 1.28 7.96 -17.44
CA ASP A 137 2.39 8.88 -17.16
C ASP A 137 2.26 9.50 -15.75
N ALA A 138 3.18 9.14 -14.86
CA ALA A 138 3.16 9.56 -13.46
C ALA A 138 3.33 11.09 -13.32
N ARG A 139 4.10 11.74 -14.20
CA ARG A 139 4.26 13.20 -14.17
C ARG A 139 2.97 13.90 -14.56
N ALA A 140 2.29 13.39 -15.59
CA ALA A 140 1.01 13.92 -16.03
C ALA A 140 -0.12 13.69 -15.01
N LEU A 141 -0.05 12.61 -14.22
CA LEU A 141 -1.09 12.17 -13.28
C LEU A 141 -0.89 12.71 -11.86
N LEU A 142 0.36 12.77 -11.39
CA LEU A 142 0.73 13.14 -10.01
C LEU A 142 1.42 14.51 -9.91
N GLY A 143 1.77 15.15 -11.04
CA GLY A 143 2.30 16.52 -11.05
C GLY A 143 3.73 16.68 -10.54
N PHE A 144 4.50 15.59 -10.41
CA PHE A 144 5.90 15.68 -9.99
C PHE A 144 6.78 16.21 -11.13
N GLU A 145 7.31 17.43 -11.00
CA GLU A 145 8.25 18.00 -11.97
C GLU A 145 9.69 17.53 -11.78
N SER A 146 10.05 17.05 -10.59
CA SER A 146 11.38 16.54 -10.26
C SER A 146 11.32 15.57 -9.08
N PRO A 147 12.25 14.60 -8.97
CA PRO A 147 12.34 13.75 -7.79
C PRO A 147 12.42 14.59 -6.51
N ARG A 148 11.65 14.20 -5.49
CA ARG A 148 11.70 14.87 -4.19
C ARG A 148 13.08 14.61 -3.57
N LYS A 149 13.82 15.67 -3.27
CA LYS A 149 15.04 15.58 -2.46
C LYS A 149 14.63 15.36 -1.00
N LEU A 150 14.82 14.14 -0.51
CA LEU A 150 14.69 13.86 0.92
C LEU A 150 15.86 14.50 1.68
N PRO A 151 15.66 14.97 2.93
CA PRO A 151 16.75 15.50 3.75
C PRO A 151 17.91 14.51 3.90
N ALA A 152 19.15 15.02 3.97
CA ALA A 152 20.31 14.18 4.24
C ALA A 152 20.12 13.42 5.56
N GLY A 153 20.33 12.11 5.55
CA GLY A 153 20.14 11.25 6.73
C GLY A 153 18.72 10.71 6.94
N PHE A 154 17.72 11.10 6.14
CA PHE A 154 16.34 10.61 6.25
C PHE A 154 16.24 9.07 6.30
N TRP A 155 17.00 8.39 5.44
CA TRP A 155 16.99 6.92 5.41
C TRP A 155 17.66 6.30 6.64
N ALA A 156 18.69 6.94 7.18
CA ALA A 156 19.37 6.46 8.38
C ALA A 156 18.44 6.53 9.61
N THR A 157 17.67 7.60 9.75
CA THR A 157 16.67 7.74 10.83
C THR A 157 15.47 6.82 10.62
N PHE A 158 14.91 6.78 9.41
CA PHE A 158 13.74 5.95 9.09
C PHE A 158 13.99 4.45 9.36
N PHE A 159 15.15 3.91 8.95
CA PHE A 159 15.49 2.51 9.24
C PHE A 159 15.98 2.28 10.68
N ALA A 160 16.50 3.30 11.37
CA ALA A 160 16.84 3.20 12.79
C ALA A 160 15.58 3.07 13.66
N GLU A 161 14.50 3.80 13.34
CA GLU A 161 13.21 3.69 14.03
C GLU A 161 12.53 2.32 13.81
N LEU A 162 12.84 1.64 12.71
CA LEU A 162 12.35 0.29 12.42
C LEU A 162 13.16 -0.83 13.10
N ARG A 163 14.30 -0.52 13.75
CA ARG A 163 15.01 -1.52 14.56
C ARG A 163 14.35 -1.62 15.93
N PRO A 164 13.98 -2.84 16.38
CA PRO A 164 13.57 -3.04 17.76
C PRO A 164 14.68 -2.51 18.67
N ALA A 165 14.33 -1.67 19.65
CA ALA A 165 15.27 -1.24 20.68
C ALA A 165 15.97 -2.49 21.24
N ALA A 166 17.27 -2.62 21.00
CA ALA A 166 18.04 -3.71 21.58
C ALA A 166 17.81 -3.66 23.09
N ARG A 167 17.24 -4.73 23.66
CA ARG A 167 17.09 -4.83 25.11
C ARG A 167 18.45 -4.55 25.74
N PRO A 168 18.57 -3.65 26.73
CA PRO A 168 19.83 -3.44 27.41
C PRO A 168 20.28 -4.79 27.95
N ARG A 169 21.50 -5.21 27.58
CA ARG A 169 22.17 -6.31 28.24
C ARG A 169 22.29 -5.90 29.71
N LEU A 170 21.55 -6.59 30.58
CA LEU A 170 21.83 -6.53 32.01
C LEU A 170 23.25 -7.04 32.19
N GLU A 171 24.19 -6.15 32.45
CA GLU A 171 25.51 -6.52 32.95
C GLU A 171 25.29 -7.28 34.26
N SER A 172 25.53 -8.58 34.21
CA SER A 172 25.65 -9.40 35.41
C SER A 172 26.90 -8.94 36.14
N SER A 173 26.73 -8.26 37.27
CA SER A 173 27.82 -7.96 38.21
C SER A 173 28.57 -9.25 38.56
N PRO A 174 29.92 -9.22 38.62
CA PRO A 174 30.68 -10.39 39.03
C PRO A 174 30.40 -10.72 40.51
N PRO A 175 30.45 -12.01 40.91
CA PRO A 175 30.19 -12.40 42.28
C PRO A 175 31.30 -11.89 43.23
N PRO A 176 30.97 -11.58 44.49
CA PRO A 176 31.97 -11.19 45.48
C PRO A 176 32.89 -12.37 45.82
N ALA A 177 34.16 -12.04 46.08
CA ALA A 177 35.25 -12.95 46.42
C ALA A 177 35.08 -13.61 47.80
#